data_AF-A0A316UBD6-F1
#
_entry.id   AF-A0A316UBD6-F1
#
_cell.length_a   1.000
_cell.length_b   1.000
_cell.length_c   1.000
_cell.angle_alpha   90.00
_cell.angle_beta   90.00
_cell.angle_gamma   90.00
#
_symmetry.space_group_name_H-M   'P 1'
#
loop_
_entity.id
_entity.type
_entity.pdbx_description
1 polymer ?
#
loop_
_entity_poly.entity_id
_entity_poly.type
_entity_poly.pdbx_seq_one_letter_code
_entity_poly.pdbx_strand_id
1 'polypeptide(L)'
;MASKAAIKRLTKEYQMMEKDPPPFCFARPLESDILTWHFILRGPPGTPYEGGEYWGQLIFPSDYPFKAPGMKVATPNGRFTENALICTSMSNFHQHSWNPSWSVANILIGLHSFMNAEDIATGAMTATPEQRKTWASRSHSWNVNQPRFKKIFPEYAADSVNAVDLPNMGQTMPPKGKKEKAGDSSSPAKAAPGVGGGKSE
;
A
#
# COMPACT_ATOMS: atom_id res chain seq x y z
N MET A 1 25.35 13.46 0.63
CA MET A 1 24.55 14.26 -0.31
C MET A 1 24.12 13.37 -1.47
N ALA A 2 22.85 13.41 -1.88
CA ALA A 2 22.34 12.64 -3.01
C ALA A 2 22.94 13.14 -4.34
N SER A 3 23.18 12.22 -5.29
CA SER A 3 23.55 12.62 -6.65
C SER A 3 22.36 13.28 -7.37
N LYS A 4 22.63 14.14 -8.36
CA LYS A 4 21.57 14.75 -9.20
C LYS A 4 20.70 13.69 -9.88
N ALA A 5 21.29 12.56 -10.27
CA ALA A 5 20.59 11.43 -10.87
C ALA A 5 19.62 10.77 -9.87
N ALA A 6 20.09 10.51 -8.63
CA ALA A 6 19.26 9.95 -7.57
C ALA A 6 18.08 10.85 -7.24
N ILE A 7 18.31 12.16 -7.08
CA ILE A 7 17.24 13.14 -6.85
C ILE A 7 16.21 13.07 -7.98
N LYS A 8 16.66 13.20 -9.24
CA LYS A 8 15.76 13.16 -10.41
C LYS A 8 14.97 11.86 -10.49
N ARG A 9 15.59 10.72 -10.19
CA ARG A 9 14.93 9.40 -10.19
C ARG A 9 13.88 9.32 -9.09
N LEU A 10 14.23 9.63 -7.85
CA LEU A 10 13.33 9.51 -6.69
C LEU A 10 12.18 10.52 -6.76
N THR A 11 12.40 11.74 -7.25
CA THR A 11 11.30 12.69 -7.49
C THR A 11 10.27 12.15 -8.47
N LYS A 12 10.71 11.51 -9.56
CA LYS A 12 9.79 10.88 -10.53
C LYS A 12 9.06 9.69 -9.92
N GLU A 13 9.75 8.86 -9.15
CA GLU A 13 9.11 7.73 -8.46
C GLU A 13 8.09 8.19 -7.44
N TYR A 14 8.32 9.31 -6.76
CA TYR A 14 7.35 9.88 -5.83
C TYR A 14 6.07 10.29 -6.55
N GLN A 15 6.20 11.00 -7.67
CA GLN A 15 5.05 11.35 -8.52
C GLN A 15 4.29 10.12 -9.03
N MET A 16 5.00 9.02 -9.36
CA MET A 16 4.36 7.77 -9.75
C MET A 16 3.61 7.11 -8.60
N MET A 17 4.21 7.09 -7.41
CA MET A 17 3.55 6.57 -6.19
C MET A 17 2.32 7.39 -5.80
N GLU A 18 2.33 8.72 -5.98
CA GLU A 18 1.14 9.56 -5.74
C GLU A 18 0.04 9.32 -6.77
N LYS A 19 0.42 9.09 -8.03
CA LYS A 19 -0.53 8.91 -9.14
C LYS A 19 -1.19 7.52 -9.15
N ASP A 20 -0.39 6.48 -8.92
CA ASP A 20 -0.81 5.08 -9.02
C ASP A 20 -0.05 4.25 -7.97
N PRO A 21 -0.37 4.41 -6.68
CA PRO A 21 0.28 3.64 -5.61
C PRO A 21 -0.05 2.16 -5.77
N PRO A 22 0.85 1.22 -5.44
CA PRO A 22 0.51 -0.20 -5.40
C PRO A 22 -0.53 -0.53 -4.33
N PRO A 23 -1.34 -1.59 -4.51
CA PRO A 23 -2.27 -2.03 -3.48
C PRO A 23 -1.56 -2.30 -2.15
N PHE A 24 -2.20 -1.84 -1.07
CA PHE A 24 -1.74 -1.98 0.31
C PHE A 24 -0.38 -1.32 0.62
N CYS A 25 0.14 -0.48 -0.29
CA CYS A 25 1.45 0.15 -0.14
C CYS A 25 1.31 1.67 -0.24
N PHE A 26 1.81 2.36 0.76
CA PHE A 26 1.99 3.82 0.71
C PHE A 26 3.43 4.18 1.04
N ALA A 27 3.98 5.20 0.37
CA ALA A 27 5.29 5.72 0.72
C ALA A 27 5.47 7.18 0.31
N ARG A 28 6.31 7.89 1.06
CA ARG A 28 6.78 9.25 0.74
C ARG A 28 8.20 9.50 1.22
N PRO A 29 8.97 10.37 0.53
CA PRO A 29 10.26 10.84 1.02
C PRO A 29 10.10 11.68 2.28
N LEU A 30 11.15 11.73 3.09
CA LEU A 30 11.30 12.74 4.12
C LEU A 30 11.59 14.10 3.44
N GLU A 31 10.89 15.16 3.85
CA GLU A 31 11.04 16.50 3.25
C GLU A 31 12.49 17.03 3.33
N SER A 32 13.21 16.65 4.40
CA SER A 32 14.60 17.06 4.62
C SER A 32 15.63 16.13 3.96
N ASP A 33 15.23 14.94 3.52
CA ASP A 33 16.12 13.96 2.90
C ASP A 33 15.37 13.03 1.93
N ILE A 34 15.50 13.30 0.63
CA ILE A 34 14.90 12.48 -0.42
C ILE A 34 15.44 11.04 -0.45
N LEU A 35 16.61 10.76 0.15
CA LEU A 35 17.17 9.41 0.22
C LEU A 35 16.54 8.56 1.34
N THR A 36 15.76 9.17 2.22
CA THR A 36 15.04 8.46 3.28
C THR A 36 13.57 8.52 3.00
N TRP A 37 12.97 7.38 2.64
CA TRP A 37 11.53 7.29 2.48
C TRP A 37 10.92 6.54 3.65
N HIS A 38 9.71 6.93 3.99
CA HIS A 38 8.86 6.20 4.92
C HIS A 38 7.72 5.55 4.16
N PHE A 39 7.37 4.34 4.56
CA PHE A 39 6.27 3.59 3.97
C PHE A 39 5.35 3.02 5.04
N ILE A 40 4.13 2.69 4.63
CA ILE A 40 3.17 1.90 5.39
C ILE A 40 2.74 0.75 4.48
N LEU A 41 2.89 -0.49 4.95
CA LEU A 41 2.30 -1.68 4.34
C LEU A 41 1.06 -2.07 5.14
N ARG A 42 -0.03 -2.44 4.46
CA ARG A 42 -1.22 -2.97 5.13
C ARG A 42 -1.34 -4.46 4.88
N GLY A 43 -1.63 -5.23 5.93
CA GLY A 43 -1.76 -6.67 5.82
C GLY A 43 -2.95 -7.09 4.93
N PRO A 44 -2.74 -7.97 3.93
CA PRO A 44 -3.81 -8.38 3.01
C PRO A 44 -4.85 -9.25 3.71
N PRO A 45 -6.09 -9.31 3.18
CA PRO A 45 -7.10 -10.27 3.61
C PRO A 45 -6.63 -11.72 3.51
N GLY A 46 -7.04 -12.55 4.46
CA GLY A 46 -6.71 -13.98 4.52
C GLY A 46 -5.28 -14.28 5.02
N THR A 47 -4.56 -13.28 5.52
CA THR A 47 -3.19 -13.44 6.05
C THR A 47 -3.17 -13.22 7.57
N PRO A 48 -2.16 -13.72 8.31
CA PRO A 48 -1.99 -13.39 9.73
C PRO A 48 -1.77 -11.90 10.01
N TYR A 49 -1.54 -11.10 8.97
CA TYR A 49 -1.28 -9.67 9.04
C TYR A 49 -2.50 -8.81 8.78
N GLU A 50 -3.62 -9.41 8.37
CA GLU A 50 -4.85 -8.74 7.96
C GLU A 50 -5.25 -7.62 8.94
N GLY A 51 -5.54 -6.44 8.40
CA GLY A 51 -5.93 -5.26 9.18
C GLY A 51 -4.78 -4.56 9.91
N GLY A 52 -3.58 -5.12 9.93
CA GLY A 52 -2.40 -4.49 10.51
C GLY A 52 -1.73 -3.46 9.58
N GLU A 53 -1.03 -2.49 10.18
CA GLU A 53 -0.35 -1.38 9.50
C GLU A 53 1.12 -1.33 9.90
N TYR A 54 2.02 -1.54 8.94
CA TYR A 54 3.45 -1.74 9.18
C TYR A 54 4.25 -0.58 8.62
N TRP A 55 4.61 0.34 9.51
CA TRP A 55 5.45 1.49 9.21
C TRP A 55 6.91 1.07 9.10
N GLY A 56 7.59 1.56 8.07
CA GLY A 56 9.00 1.29 7.84
C GLY A 56 9.73 2.39 7.08
N GLN A 57 10.95 2.07 6.67
CA GLN A 57 11.84 2.96 5.95
C GLN A 57 12.53 2.29 4.76
N LEU A 58 12.62 3.00 3.64
CA LEU A 58 13.59 2.74 2.58
C LEU A 58 14.75 3.73 2.73
N ILE A 59 15.97 3.25 2.66
CA ILE A 59 17.20 4.03 2.82
C ILE A 59 18.00 3.90 1.53
N PHE A 60 17.88 4.91 0.66
CA PHE A 60 18.51 4.93 -0.65
C PHE A 60 19.98 5.35 -0.56
N PRO A 61 20.89 4.70 -1.29
CA PRO A 61 22.25 5.18 -1.41
C PRO A 61 22.31 6.45 -2.29
N SER A 62 23.36 7.25 -2.16
CA SER A 62 23.51 8.51 -2.90
C SER A 62 23.57 8.34 -4.43
N ASP A 63 23.93 7.14 -4.88
CA ASP A 63 24.03 6.70 -6.28
C ASP A 63 22.84 5.84 -6.73
N TYR A 64 21.70 5.84 -6.00
CA TYR A 64 20.45 5.26 -6.51
C TYR A 64 20.11 5.82 -7.91
N PRO A 65 19.65 5.00 -8.88
CA PRO A 65 19.24 3.61 -8.77
C PRO A 65 20.34 2.57 -9.06
N PHE A 66 21.62 2.94 -9.09
CA PHE A 66 22.69 1.99 -9.44
C PHE A 66 23.02 1.01 -8.31
N LYS A 67 22.65 1.35 -7.07
CA LYS A 67 22.74 0.47 -5.91
C LYS A 67 21.37 0.32 -5.23
N ALA A 68 21.14 -0.86 -4.68
CA ALA A 68 19.91 -1.19 -3.97
C ALA A 68 19.78 -0.43 -2.65
N PRO A 69 18.55 -0.06 -2.22
CA PRO A 69 18.31 0.54 -0.92
C PRO A 69 18.35 -0.47 0.23
N GLY A 70 18.57 0.03 1.43
CA GLY A 70 18.27 -0.70 2.67
C GLY A 70 16.79 -0.58 3.02
N MET A 71 16.24 -1.60 3.70
CA MET A 71 14.84 -1.63 4.13
C MET A 71 14.76 -2.00 5.60
N LYS A 72 13.84 -1.34 6.33
CA LYS A 72 13.58 -1.58 7.75
C LYS A 72 12.10 -1.45 8.03
N VAL A 73 11.58 -2.25 8.96
CA VAL A 73 10.21 -2.11 9.49
C VAL A 73 10.29 -1.77 10.97
N ALA A 74 9.61 -0.71 11.39
CA ALA A 74 9.62 -0.24 12.77
C ALA A 74 8.49 -0.86 13.59
N THR A 75 7.30 -1.01 13.00
CA THR A 75 6.14 -1.57 13.69
C THR A 75 6.36 -3.04 14.04
N PRO A 76 6.15 -3.46 15.30
CA PRO A 76 6.17 -4.87 15.69
C PRO A 76 5.18 -5.68 14.85
N ASN A 77 5.64 -6.80 14.28
CA ASN A 77 4.87 -7.54 13.27
C ASN A 77 5.08 -9.07 13.30
N GLY A 78 6.10 -9.57 14.01
CA GLY A 78 6.38 -11.02 14.11
C GLY A 78 6.98 -11.65 12.85
N ARG A 79 7.39 -10.84 11.87
CA ARG A 79 8.08 -11.26 10.63
C ARG A 79 9.45 -10.61 10.47
N PHE A 80 9.59 -9.36 10.87
CA PHE A 80 10.84 -8.61 10.82
C PHE A 80 11.21 -8.12 12.21
N THR A 81 12.48 -8.28 12.58
CA THR A 81 13.05 -7.63 13.77
C THR A 81 12.99 -6.12 13.58
N GLU A 82 12.47 -5.43 14.59
CA GLU A 82 12.19 -4.00 14.51
C GLU A 82 13.47 -3.20 14.23
N ASN A 83 13.40 -2.34 13.22
CA ASN A 83 14.48 -1.46 12.76
C ASN A 83 15.78 -2.18 12.31
N ALA A 84 15.77 -3.51 12.20
CA ALA A 84 16.84 -4.28 11.58
C ALA A 84 16.80 -4.11 10.06
N LEU A 85 17.97 -4.17 9.42
CA LEU A 85 18.04 -4.23 7.96
C LEU A 85 17.52 -5.59 7.49
N ILE A 86 16.60 -5.55 6.52
CA ILE A 86 15.97 -6.75 5.95
C ILE A 86 16.72 -7.16 4.69
N CYS A 87 17.14 -8.42 4.66
CA CYS A 87 17.78 -9.00 3.49
C CYS A 87 16.74 -9.64 2.57
N THR A 88 16.62 -9.10 1.37
CA THR A 88 15.88 -9.68 0.23
C THR A 88 16.71 -9.51 -1.04
N SER A 89 16.32 -10.18 -2.13
CA SER A 89 16.97 -10.02 -3.45
C SER A 89 16.99 -8.57 -3.99
N MET A 90 16.11 -7.70 -3.46
CA MET A 90 16.00 -6.28 -3.80
C MET A 90 16.69 -5.34 -2.80
N SER A 91 17.32 -5.89 -1.77
CA SER A 91 17.95 -5.13 -0.68
C SER A 91 19.43 -4.86 -0.94
N ASN A 92 20.00 -3.94 -0.15
CA ASN A 92 21.40 -3.59 -0.20
C ASN A 92 22.39 -4.75 0.10
N PHE A 93 21.92 -5.87 0.63
CA PHE A 93 22.71 -7.09 0.81
C PHE A 93 23.07 -7.78 -0.51
N HIS A 94 22.26 -7.59 -1.57
CA HIS A 94 22.40 -8.32 -2.84
C HIS A 94 22.59 -7.39 -4.04
N GLN A 95 23.64 -6.56 -4.01
CA GLN A 95 23.94 -5.59 -5.09
C GLN A 95 24.14 -6.25 -6.46
N HIS A 96 24.59 -7.50 -6.52
CA HIS A 96 24.75 -8.23 -7.78
C HIS A 96 23.42 -8.67 -8.41
N SER A 97 22.38 -8.87 -7.59
CA SER A 97 21.03 -9.25 -8.06
C SER A 97 20.11 -8.05 -8.22
N TRP A 98 20.59 -6.85 -7.88
CA TRP A 98 19.84 -5.62 -7.99
C TRP A 98 19.61 -5.23 -9.46
N ASN A 99 18.36 -4.90 -9.80
CA ASN A 99 18.01 -4.32 -11.07
C ASN A 99 17.70 -2.82 -10.91
N PRO A 100 18.50 -1.90 -11.48
CA PRO A 100 18.25 -0.45 -11.44
C PRO A 100 16.90 0.01 -12.02
N SER A 101 16.20 -0.87 -12.75
CA SER A 101 14.87 -0.61 -13.28
C SER A 101 13.76 -0.82 -12.25
N TRP A 102 14.02 -1.49 -11.12
CA TRP A 102 13.04 -1.63 -10.05
C TRP A 102 12.77 -0.27 -9.40
N SER A 103 11.49 0.10 -9.41
CA SER A 103 10.99 1.31 -8.75
C SER A 103 10.68 1.07 -7.27
N VAL A 104 10.50 2.14 -6.49
CA VAL A 104 9.95 2.10 -5.12
C VAL A 104 8.71 1.22 -5.06
N ALA A 105 7.80 1.33 -6.03
CA ALA A 105 6.61 0.49 -6.10
C ALA A 105 6.97 -1.01 -6.17
N ASN A 106 7.89 -1.40 -7.06
CA ASN A 106 8.34 -2.80 -7.16
C ASN A 106 9.01 -3.29 -5.87
N ILE A 107 9.81 -2.43 -5.22
CA ILE A 107 10.49 -2.75 -3.96
C ILE A 107 9.48 -3.02 -2.85
N LEU A 108 8.46 -2.16 -2.72
CA LEU A 108 7.42 -2.32 -1.69
C LEU A 108 6.52 -3.54 -1.96
N ILE A 109 6.15 -3.80 -3.22
CA ILE A 109 5.44 -5.03 -3.62
C ILE A 109 6.29 -6.25 -3.25
N GLY A 110 7.59 -6.21 -3.54
CA GLY A 110 8.53 -7.28 -3.21
C GLY A 110 8.65 -7.53 -1.71
N LEU A 111 8.81 -6.46 -0.91
CA LEU A 111 8.85 -6.55 0.54
C LEU A 111 7.53 -7.07 1.11
N HIS A 112 6.39 -6.63 0.57
CA HIS A 112 5.08 -7.06 1.00
C HIS A 112 4.83 -8.54 0.67
N SER A 113 5.27 -9.01 -0.49
CA SER A 113 5.26 -10.44 -0.82
C SER A 113 6.15 -11.23 0.16
N PHE A 114 7.36 -10.75 0.44
CA PHE A 114 8.29 -11.39 1.37
C PHE A 114 7.77 -11.43 2.82
N MET A 115 6.96 -10.44 3.22
CA MET A 115 6.29 -10.40 4.52
C MET A 115 5.30 -11.56 4.69
N ASN A 116 4.64 -11.96 3.61
CA ASN A 116 3.67 -13.05 3.58
C ASN A 116 4.29 -14.43 3.35
N ALA A 117 5.60 -14.49 3.12
CA ALA A 117 6.35 -15.73 3.00
C ALA A 117 7.02 -16.12 4.33
N GLU A 118 7.52 -17.35 4.43
CA GLU A 118 8.15 -17.90 5.63
C GLU A 118 9.68 -18.09 5.50
N ASP A 119 10.29 -17.47 4.49
CA ASP A 119 11.73 -17.56 4.25
C ASP A 119 12.56 -17.06 5.44
N ILE A 120 13.66 -17.73 5.75
CA ILE A 120 14.64 -17.29 6.75
C ILE A 120 15.62 -16.34 6.06
N ALA A 121 15.74 -15.12 6.56
CA ALA A 121 16.70 -14.13 6.06
C ALA A 121 17.18 -13.21 7.18
N THR A 122 18.27 -12.49 6.96
CA THR A 122 18.72 -11.44 7.89
C THR A 122 17.63 -10.39 8.09
N GLY A 123 17.37 -10.06 9.35
CA GLY A 123 16.31 -9.13 9.74
C GLY A 123 14.92 -9.76 9.80
N ALA A 124 14.74 -11.01 9.37
CA ALA A 124 13.53 -11.77 9.59
C ALA A 124 13.52 -12.41 10.98
N MET A 125 12.32 -12.62 11.52
CA MET A 125 12.08 -13.35 12.77
C MET A 125 10.91 -14.33 12.59
N THR A 126 10.77 -15.25 13.53
CA THR A 126 9.69 -16.24 13.55
C THR A 126 8.72 -15.96 14.68
N ALA A 127 7.43 -16.02 14.37
CA ALA A 127 6.35 -15.97 15.34
C ALA A 127 5.17 -16.79 14.83
N THR A 128 4.30 -17.22 15.75
CA THR A 128 3.08 -17.94 15.41
C THR A 128 2.07 -17.02 14.70
N PRO A 129 1.16 -17.57 13.87
CA PRO A 129 0.08 -16.79 13.27
C PRO A 129 -0.77 -16.03 14.30
N GLU A 130 -0.99 -16.58 15.49
CA GLU A 130 -1.75 -15.97 16.58
C GLU A 130 -1.04 -14.74 17.14
N GLN A 131 0.29 -14.82 17.31
CA GLN A 131 1.09 -13.68 17.73
C GLN A 131 1.09 -12.58 16.65
N ARG A 132 1.24 -12.95 15.36
CA ARG A 132 1.15 -12.01 14.23
C ARG A 132 -0.18 -11.27 14.19
N LYS A 133 -1.30 -11.98 14.35
CA LYS A 133 -2.64 -11.37 14.48
C LYS A 133 -2.74 -10.41 15.67
N THR A 134 -2.12 -10.76 16.79
CA THR A 134 -2.08 -9.90 17.98
C THR A 134 -1.36 -8.59 17.69
N TRP A 135 -0.18 -8.64 17.06
CA TRP A 135 0.53 -7.43 16.63
C TRP A 135 -0.23 -6.64 15.57
N ALA A 136 -0.85 -7.31 14.59
CA ALA A 136 -1.67 -6.67 13.57
C ALA A 136 -2.77 -5.81 14.22
N SER A 137 -3.51 -6.36 15.19
CA SER A 137 -4.59 -5.65 15.88
C SER A 137 -4.15 -4.40 16.66
N ARG A 138 -2.86 -4.34 17.06
CA ARG A 138 -2.29 -3.26 17.88
C ARG A 138 -1.43 -2.28 17.07
N SER A 139 -1.09 -2.65 15.84
CA SER A 139 -0.12 -1.96 14.98
C SER A 139 -0.47 -0.49 14.77
N HIS A 140 -1.73 -0.17 14.47
CA HIS A 140 -2.20 1.21 14.30
C HIS A 140 -1.99 2.03 15.59
N SER A 141 -2.49 1.54 16.73
CA SER A 141 -2.31 2.22 18.02
C SER A 141 -0.84 2.40 18.38
N TRP A 142 0.00 1.40 18.08
CA TRP A 142 1.44 1.51 18.27
C TRP A 142 2.06 2.60 17.39
N ASN A 143 1.68 2.67 16.10
CA ASN A 143 2.18 3.66 15.13
C ASN A 143 1.81 5.08 15.53
N VAL A 144 0.54 5.34 15.82
CA VAL A 144 0.09 6.68 16.21
C VAL A 144 0.75 7.13 17.51
N ASN A 145 1.22 6.24 18.39
CA ASN A 145 1.97 6.63 19.57
C ASN A 145 3.45 6.99 19.30
N GLN A 146 3.97 6.79 18.10
CA GLN A 146 5.34 7.17 17.76
C GLN A 146 5.43 8.64 17.31
N PRO A 147 6.19 9.52 18.00
CA PRO A 147 6.30 10.93 17.63
C PRO A 147 6.77 11.14 16.19
N ARG A 148 7.69 10.28 15.72
CA ARG A 148 8.21 10.32 14.35
C ARG A 148 7.14 9.93 13.34
N PHE A 149 6.32 8.91 13.63
CA PHE A 149 5.19 8.54 12.77
C PHE A 149 4.20 9.69 12.68
N LYS A 150 3.80 10.32 13.80
CA LYS A 150 2.90 11.49 13.77
C LYS A 150 3.43 12.64 12.93
N LYS A 151 4.74 12.91 13.01
CA LYS A 151 5.37 13.99 12.23
C LYS A 151 5.36 13.68 10.73
N ILE A 152 5.60 12.42 10.37
CA ILE A 152 5.66 12.02 8.97
C ILE A 152 4.27 11.84 8.40
N PHE A 153 3.34 11.27 9.16
CA PHE A 153 1.96 10.92 8.81
C PHE A 153 0.93 11.59 9.74
N PRO A 154 0.89 12.94 9.79
CA PRO A 154 -0.04 13.66 10.65
C PRO A 154 -1.51 13.36 10.31
N GLU A 155 -1.82 13.15 9.04
CA GLU A 155 -3.16 12.79 8.56
C GLU A 155 -3.61 11.39 9.02
N TYR A 156 -2.68 10.52 9.41
CA TYR A 156 -2.95 9.17 9.95
C TYR A 156 -3.02 9.13 11.47
N ALA A 157 -2.44 10.13 12.14
CA ALA A 157 -2.34 10.18 13.59
C ALA A 157 -3.41 11.07 14.26
N ALA A 158 -4.28 11.72 13.48
CA ALA A 158 -5.33 12.58 14.00
C ALA A 158 -6.49 11.75 14.60
N ASP A 159 -6.85 12.05 15.85
CA ASP A 159 -7.91 11.37 16.59
C ASP A 159 -9.29 11.62 15.96
N SER A 160 -9.86 10.58 15.34
CA SER A 160 -11.27 10.40 14.97
C SER A 160 -11.87 11.33 13.89
N VAL A 161 -12.66 10.72 12.99
CA VAL A 161 -13.43 11.27 11.86
C VAL A 161 -12.76 11.18 10.48
N ASN A 162 -11.44 11.26 10.35
CA ASN A 162 -10.76 11.10 9.06
C ASN A 162 -9.49 10.24 9.17
N ALA A 163 -9.58 9.03 9.71
CA ALA A 163 -8.59 8.01 9.37
C ALA A 163 -8.73 7.74 7.87
N VAL A 164 -8.08 8.56 7.05
CA VAL A 164 -8.19 8.50 5.60
C VAL A 164 -7.66 7.13 5.20
N ASP A 165 -8.52 6.25 4.72
CA ASP A 165 -8.07 5.03 4.05
C ASP A 165 -7.06 5.45 2.98
N LEU A 166 -5.80 5.00 3.13
CA LEU A 166 -4.73 5.30 2.18
C LEU A 166 -5.22 5.04 0.76
N PRO A 167 -4.84 5.87 -0.23
CA PRO A 167 -5.13 5.53 -1.61
C PRO A 167 -4.63 4.11 -1.91
N ASN A 168 -5.52 3.26 -2.44
CA ASN A 168 -5.27 1.86 -2.80
C ASN A 168 -5.20 0.83 -1.65
N MET A 169 -6.22 0.81 -0.76
CA MET A 169 -6.42 -0.21 0.29
C MET A 169 -6.91 -1.59 -0.19
N GLY A 170 -6.77 -1.92 -1.48
CA GLY A 170 -7.24 -3.21 -2.02
C GLY A 170 -8.75 -3.44 -1.92
N GLN A 171 -9.55 -2.39 -1.72
CA GLN A 171 -10.99 -2.47 -1.94
C GLN A 171 -11.22 -2.83 -3.42
N THR A 172 -11.88 -3.95 -3.69
CA THR A 172 -12.40 -4.25 -5.02
C THR A 172 -13.30 -3.08 -5.41
N MET A 173 -12.85 -2.23 -6.33
CA MET A 173 -13.69 -1.18 -6.90
C MET A 173 -15.01 -1.83 -7.35
N PRO A 174 -16.19 -1.41 -6.85
CA PRO A 174 -17.43 -1.80 -7.51
C PRO A 174 -17.37 -1.26 -8.95
N PRO A 175 -17.86 -2.00 -9.96
CA PRO A 175 -17.85 -1.51 -11.32
C PRO A 175 -18.55 -0.16 -11.38
N LYS A 176 -17.90 0.85 -11.96
CA LYS A 176 -18.45 2.20 -12.14
C LYS A 176 -19.84 2.06 -12.76
N GLY A 177 -20.87 2.27 -11.94
CA GLY A 177 -22.25 2.28 -12.39
C GLY A 177 -22.40 3.33 -13.48
N LYS A 178 -22.79 2.89 -14.68
CA LYS A 178 -23.34 3.80 -15.69
C LYS A 178 -24.53 4.50 -15.04
N LYS A 179 -24.47 5.82 -14.92
CA LYS A 179 -25.64 6.64 -14.60
C LYS A 179 -26.63 6.48 -15.77
N GLU A 180 -27.65 5.66 -15.59
CA GLU A 180 -28.87 5.79 -16.38
C GLU A 180 -29.54 7.10 -15.97
N LYS A 181 -29.66 8.03 -16.93
CA LYS A 181 -30.49 9.21 -16.76
C LYS A 181 -31.95 8.77 -16.83
N ALA A 182 -32.65 8.89 -15.71
CA ALA A 182 -34.10 8.96 -15.70
C ALA A 182 -34.54 10.20 -16.50
N GLY A 183 -35.25 9.96 -17.61
CA GLY A 183 -35.97 10.96 -18.38
C GLY A 183 -37.44 10.92 -18.00
N ASP A 184 -37.95 12.10 -17.67
CA ASP A 184 -39.22 12.43 -17.04
C ASP A 184 -40.47 12.05 -17.86
N SER A 185 -41.56 11.90 -17.13
CA SER A 185 -42.91 11.53 -17.53
C SER A 185 -43.70 12.67 -18.20
N SER A 186 -44.48 12.33 -19.24
CA SER A 186 -45.72 13.05 -19.55
C SER A 186 -46.69 12.16 -20.35
N SER A 187 -47.82 11.82 -19.73
CA SER A 187 -49.03 11.25 -20.37
C SER A 187 -49.84 12.38 -21.05
N PRO A 188 -50.84 12.13 -21.94
CA PRO A 188 -52.05 11.37 -21.58
C PRO A 188 -52.72 10.53 -22.71
N ALA A 189 -53.75 9.80 -22.26
CA ALA A 189 -54.57 8.80 -22.93
C ALA A 189 -55.29 9.19 -24.23
N LYS A 190 -55.59 8.17 -25.06
CA LYS A 190 -56.84 8.07 -25.83
C LYS A 190 -57.22 6.60 -26.08
N ALA A 191 -58.53 6.36 -26.03
CA ALA A 191 -59.18 5.06 -25.92
C ALA A 191 -59.71 4.48 -27.26
N ALA A 192 -59.94 3.16 -27.22
CA ALA A 192 -60.95 2.35 -27.95
C ALA A 192 -60.63 1.87 -29.40
N PRO A 193 -61.36 0.87 -29.96
CA PRO A 193 -61.63 -0.49 -29.42
C PRO A 193 -61.58 -1.64 -30.47
N GLY A 194 -61.52 -2.90 -30.02
CA GLY A 194 -62.36 -4.00 -30.55
C GLY A 194 -61.79 -5.08 -31.50
N VAL A 195 -62.25 -6.32 -31.25
CA VAL A 195 -62.36 -7.53 -32.13
C VAL A 195 -61.08 -8.39 -32.25
N GLY A 196 -61.04 -9.71 -32.06
CA GLY A 196 -62.04 -10.74 -31.74
C GLY A 196 -61.54 -12.13 -32.21
N GLY A 197 -61.76 -13.19 -31.41
CA GLY A 197 -61.68 -14.63 -31.76
C GLY A 197 -60.26 -15.22 -31.93
N GLY A 198 -59.90 -16.42 -31.48
CA GLY A 198 -60.66 -17.62 -31.13
C GLY A 198 -60.26 -18.80 -32.04
N LYS A 199 -59.98 -19.98 -31.42
CA LYS A 199 -59.61 -21.32 -31.97
C LYS A 199 -58.11 -21.56 -32.19
N SER A 200 -57.43 -22.52 -31.54
CA SER A 200 -57.62 -23.99 -31.40
C SER A 200 -57.36 -24.76 -32.70
N GLU A 201 -56.17 -25.38 -32.77
CA GLU A 201 -55.91 -26.79 -33.07
C GLU A 201 -54.44 -27.12 -32.80
#